data_AF-A0A971IUY9-F1
#
_entry.id   AF-A0A971IUY9-F1
#
_cell.length_a   1.000
_cell.length_b   1.000
_cell.length_c   1.000
_cell.angle_alpha   90.00
_cell.angle_beta   90.00
_cell.angle_gamma   90.00
#
_symmetry.space_group_name_H-M   'P 1'
#
loop_
_entity.id
_entity.type
_entity.pdbx_description
1 polymer ?
#
loop_
_entity_poly.entity_id
_entity_poly.type
_entity_poly.pdbx_seq_one_letter_code
_entity_poly.pdbx_strand_id
1 'polypeptide(L)'
;MIRRIISALCLVVVMAFTGCEGGIDFSGDEKEDIGVTVNMTIVMKNNHSVPVNLRLLDEMASSETLVPAKGARTVEESINLTSDSRYEHIYDLVIKASWDGGSTETTHHVDYKKYTLDFSEGLDAPPFLNLLITASFDGAKITVTETSI
;
A
#
# COMPACT_ATOMS: atom_id res chain seq x y z
N MET A 1 63.95 13.37 36.73
CA MET A 1 64.39 14.07 35.50
C MET A 1 63.22 14.09 34.52
N ILE A 2 62.76 15.28 34.16
CA ILE A 2 61.74 15.53 33.12
C ILE A 2 62.39 15.35 31.75
N ARG A 3 61.71 14.71 30.80
CA ARG A 3 61.78 15.10 29.38
C ARG A 3 60.51 14.64 28.64
N ARG A 4 59.68 15.63 28.29
CA ARG A 4 58.69 15.55 27.21
C ARG A 4 59.44 15.54 25.88
N ILE A 5 59.01 14.69 24.93
CA ILE A 5 59.03 15.02 23.49
C ILE A 5 57.74 14.46 22.89
N ILE A 6 56.88 15.39 22.46
CA ILE A 6 55.82 15.20 21.48
C ILE A 6 56.50 15.36 20.12
N SER A 7 56.28 14.43 19.19
CA SER A 7 56.37 14.59 17.73
C SER A 7 55.85 13.28 17.13
N ALA A 8 54.59 13.22 16.72
CA ALA A 8 54.12 13.52 15.36
C ALA A 8 54.14 12.29 14.44
N LEU A 9 53.18 12.29 13.51
CA LEU A 9 52.91 11.33 12.44
C LEU A 9 52.21 10.02 12.85
N CYS A 10 50.93 9.86 12.53
CA CYS A 10 50.30 9.71 11.22
C CYS A 10 50.10 8.21 10.92
N LEU A 11 48.83 7.82 11.05
CA LEU A 11 48.10 6.83 10.24
C LEU A 11 48.92 5.66 9.67
N VAL A 12 48.76 4.48 10.28
CA VAL A 12 48.93 3.22 9.57
C VAL A 12 47.59 2.48 9.66
N VAL A 13 46.74 2.73 8.66
CA VAL A 13 45.63 1.83 8.34
C VAL A 13 46.28 0.56 7.80
N VAL A 14 46.17 -0.51 8.57
CA VAL A 14 46.61 -1.85 8.16
C VAL A 14 45.63 -2.33 7.09
N MET A 15 45.98 -2.13 5.82
CA MET A 15 45.42 -2.91 4.71
C MET A 15 46.14 -4.26 4.68
N ALA A 16 45.45 -5.31 5.13
CA ALA A 16 45.79 -6.69 4.81
C ALA A 16 44.60 -7.62 5.10
N PHE A 17 43.61 -7.60 4.22
CA PHE A 17 42.86 -8.83 3.92
C PHE A 17 43.07 -9.15 2.44
N THR A 18 44.15 -9.90 2.21
CA THR A 18 44.30 -10.76 1.05
C THR A 18 43.33 -11.92 1.22
N GLY A 19 42.42 -12.10 0.28
CA GLY A 19 41.44 -13.19 0.31
C GLY A 19 40.28 -12.95 -0.65
N CYS A 20 40.57 -12.63 -1.91
CA CYS A 20 39.57 -12.68 -2.98
C CYS A 20 39.54 -14.11 -3.54
N GLU A 21 39.15 -15.07 -2.71
CA GLU A 21 38.81 -16.43 -3.12
C GLU A 21 37.64 -16.90 -2.25
N GLY A 22 36.45 -16.92 -2.85
CA GLY A 22 35.25 -17.54 -2.24
C GLY A 22 34.47 -16.65 -1.28
N GLY A 23 33.99 -15.50 -1.71
CA GLY A 23 33.00 -14.70 -0.98
C GLY A 23 31.68 -14.70 -1.74
N ILE A 24 30.80 -15.63 -1.37
CA ILE A 24 29.35 -15.69 -1.64
C ILE A 24 28.88 -14.48 -2.45
N ASP A 25 28.63 -14.70 -3.74
CA ASP A 25 27.87 -13.74 -4.54
C ASP A 25 26.48 -13.69 -3.91
N PHE A 26 26.25 -12.71 -3.03
CA PHE A 26 24.91 -12.27 -2.67
C PHE A 26 24.35 -11.52 -3.89
N SER A 27 24.21 -12.22 -5.02
CA SER A 27 23.07 -12.00 -5.89
C SER A 27 21.85 -12.55 -5.14
N GLY A 28 21.55 -11.94 -4.00
CA GLY A 28 20.17 -11.92 -3.55
C GLY A 28 19.46 -11.20 -4.67
N ASP A 29 18.54 -11.88 -5.33
CA ASP A 29 17.47 -11.22 -6.07
C ASP A 29 16.83 -10.23 -5.08
N GLU A 30 17.37 -9.02 -4.99
CA GLU A 30 16.68 -7.86 -4.45
C GLU A 30 15.53 -7.66 -5.42
N LYS A 31 14.45 -8.41 -5.19
CA LYS A 31 13.24 -8.22 -5.95
C LYS A 31 12.87 -6.75 -5.70
N GLU A 32 12.86 -5.96 -6.76
CA GLU A 32 12.58 -4.55 -6.61
C GLU A 32 11.13 -4.37 -6.13
N ASP A 33 10.91 -3.38 -5.26
CA ASP A 33 9.56 -2.95 -4.94
C ASP A 33 8.90 -2.46 -6.22
N ILE A 34 7.68 -2.91 -6.49
CA ILE A 34 6.96 -2.58 -7.71
C ILE A 34 5.91 -1.54 -7.37
N GLY A 35 5.96 -0.39 -8.05
CA GLY A 35 4.87 0.57 -8.02
C GLY A 35 3.67 0.01 -8.78
N VAL A 36 2.50 -0.02 -8.14
CA VAL A 36 1.24 -0.50 -8.70
C VAL A 36 0.20 0.60 -8.64
N THR A 37 -0.49 0.83 -9.75
CA THR A 37 -1.65 1.73 -9.78
C THR A 37 -2.92 0.93 -9.49
N VAL A 38 -3.62 1.24 -8.41
CA VAL A 38 -4.88 0.58 -8.06
C VAL A 38 -6.05 1.51 -8.36
N ASN A 39 -6.89 1.07 -9.27
CA ASN A 39 -8.13 1.74 -9.64
C ASN A 39 -9.30 1.08 -8.91
N MET A 40 -9.79 1.73 -7.87
CA MET A 40 -10.95 1.27 -7.12
C MET A 40 -12.20 2.00 -7.58
N THR A 41 -13.11 1.28 -8.21
CA THR A 41 -14.47 1.77 -8.46
C THR A 41 -15.36 1.34 -7.32
N ILE A 42 -15.82 2.29 -6.50
CA ILE A 42 -16.77 2.02 -5.43
C ILE A 42 -18.19 2.36 -5.88
N VAL A 43 -19.09 1.39 -5.74
CA VAL A 43 -20.52 1.51 -6.09
C VAL A 43 -21.37 1.34 -4.84
N MET A 44 -22.25 2.30 -4.60
CA MET A 44 -23.29 2.18 -3.59
C MET A 44 -24.53 1.52 -4.19
N LYS A 45 -24.93 0.37 -3.64
CA LYS A 45 -26.16 -0.34 -4.05
C LYS A 45 -27.30 -0.23 -3.03
N ASN A 46 -27.20 0.72 -2.10
CA ASN A 46 -28.19 0.86 -1.04
C ASN A 46 -29.56 1.30 -1.56
N ASN A 47 -30.62 0.77 -0.95
CA ASN A 47 -32.00 1.25 -1.17
C ASN A 47 -32.33 2.49 -0.33
N HIS A 48 -31.41 2.92 0.52
CA HIS A 48 -31.55 4.09 1.41
C HIS A 48 -30.91 5.34 0.78
N SER A 49 -31.48 6.51 1.04
CA SER A 49 -30.97 7.81 0.57
C SER A 49 -29.75 8.32 1.36
N VAL A 50 -29.04 7.43 2.07
CA VAL A 50 -27.91 7.80 2.93
C VAL A 50 -26.61 7.73 2.11
N PRO A 51 -25.87 8.84 1.98
CA PRO A 51 -24.56 8.80 1.36
C PRO A 51 -23.55 8.14 2.30
N VAL A 52 -22.44 7.64 1.75
CA VAL A 52 -21.34 7.10 2.55
C VAL A 52 -20.07 7.91 2.30
N ASN A 53 -19.27 8.05 3.34
CA ASN A 53 -17.89 8.48 3.22
C ASN A 53 -17.00 7.25 3.18
N LEU A 54 -16.09 7.25 2.22
CA LEU A 54 -15.04 6.27 2.11
C LEU A 54 -13.76 6.94 2.54
N ARG A 55 -13.00 6.26 3.40
CA ARG A 55 -11.64 6.63 3.73
C ARG A 55 -10.73 5.48 3.39
N LEU A 56 -9.80 5.75 2.48
CA LEU A 56 -8.72 4.85 2.16
C LEU A 56 -7.60 5.12 3.17
N LEU A 57 -7.18 4.10 3.91
CA LEU A 57 -6.08 4.20 4.88
C LEU A 57 -4.84 3.56 4.29
N ASP A 58 -3.89 4.40 3.87
CA ASP A 58 -2.51 4.02 3.60
C ASP A 58 -1.64 4.42 4.80
N GLU A 59 -0.52 3.73 5.01
CA GLU A 59 0.46 4.06 6.06
C GLU A 59 1.02 5.49 5.89
N MET A 60 0.93 6.06 4.69
CA MET A 60 1.48 7.39 4.37
C MET A 60 0.43 8.43 3.93
N ALA A 61 -0.81 8.04 3.64
CA ALA A 61 -1.85 8.94 3.13
C ALA A 61 -3.26 8.47 3.52
N SER A 62 -4.15 9.42 3.85
CA SER A 62 -5.58 9.14 3.99
C SER A 62 -6.38 10.01 3.04
N SER A 63 -7.02 9.40 2.04
CA SER A 63 -7.96 10.09 1.14
C SER A 63 -9.40 9.81 1.60
N GLU A 64 -10.20 10.86 1.78
CA GLU A 64 -11.62 10.76 2.10
C GLU A 64 -12.48 11.20 0.91
N THR A 65 -13.53 10.43 0.63
CA THR A 65 -14.37 10.66 -0.53
C THR A 65 -15.83 10.32 -0.25
N LEU A 66 -16.73 11.27 -0.56
CA LEU A 66 -18.17 11.07 -0.45
C LEU A 66 -18.68 10.31 -1.69
N VAL A 67 -19.46 9.26 -1.47
CA VAL A 67 -20.21 8.54 -2.52
C VAL A 67 -21.71 8.74 -2.29
N PRO A 68 -22.42 9.35 -3.26
CA PRO A 68 -23.86 9.51 -3.17
C PRO A 68 -24.60 8.17 -3.03
N ALA A 69 -25.78 8.21 -2.41
CA ALA A 69 -26.69 7.07 -2.40
C ALA A 69 -26.99 6.63 -3.85
N LYS A 70 -26.90 5.32 -4.12
CA LYS A 70 -27.02 4.74 -5.48
C LYS A 70 -26.02 5.29 -6.51
N GLY A 71 -24.97 5.98 -6.05
CA GLY A 71 -23.91 6.53 -6.87
C GLY A 71 -22.73 5.58 -7.03
N ALA A 72 -21.80 5.98 -7.88
CA ALA A 72 -20.52 5.33 -8.03
C ALA A 72 -19.41 6.40 -8.04
N ARG A 73 -18.23 6.02 -7.57
CA ARG A 73 -17.04 6.87 -7.63
C ARG A 73 -15.80 6.01 -7.83
N THR A 74 -14.94 6.44 -8.73
CA THR A 74 -13.63 5.82 -8.93
C THR A 74 -12.57 6.63 -8.20
N VAL A 75 -11.71 5.92 -7.49
CA VAL A 75 -10.52 6.44 -6.81
C VAL A 75 -9.33 5.71 -7.40
N GLU A 76 -8.31 6.47 -7.76
CA GLU A 76 -7.03 5.97 -8.23
C GLU A 76 -6.01 6.23 -7.13
N GLU A 77 -5.28 5.19 -6.72
CA GLU A 77 -4.21 5.28 -5.73
C GLU A 77 -2.97 4.57 -6.28
N SER A 78 -1.80 5.18 -6.08
CA SER A 78 -0.51 4.55 -6.40
C SER A 78 0.06 3.96 -5.12
N ILE A 79 0.29 2.65 -5.10
CA ILE A 79 0.86 1.94 -3.96
C ILE A 79 2.19 1.30 -4.36
N ASN A 80 3.14 1.24 -3.43
CA ASN A 80 4.36 0.49 -3.63
C ASN A 80 4.18 -0.89 -2.98
N LEU A 81 4.19 -1.95 -3.79
CA LEU A 81 4.18 -3.31 -3.30
C LEU A 81 5.62 -3.75 -3.07
N THR A 82 5.99 -3.97 -1.81
CA THR A 82 7.30 -4.55 -1.53
C THR A 82 7.37 -6.00 -1.97
N SER A 83 8.49 -6.40 -2.54
CA SER A 83 8.67 -7.78 -2.96
C SER A 83 8.99 -8.75 -1.80
N ASP A 84 9.27 -8.21 -0.62
CA ASP A 84 9.65 -8.97 0.56
C ASP A 84 8.43 -9.68 1.15
N SER A 85 8.46 -11.01 1.07
CA SER A 85 7.41 -11.91 1.56
C SER A 85 7.04 -11.74 3.03
N ARG A 86 7.88 -11.10 3.85
CA ARG A 86 7.64 -10.82 5.27
C ARG A 86 6.62 -9.72 5.50
N TYR A 87 6.37 -8.88 4.49
CA TYR A 87 5.40 -7.79 4.58
C TYR A 87 4.04 -8.20 3.99
N GLU A 88 2.98 -7.75 4.65
CA GLU A 88 1.61 -7.88 4.18
C GLU A 88 1.30 -6.72 3.23
N HIS A 89 0.62 -7.02 2.12
CA HIS A 89 0.10 -5.99 1.21
C HIS A 89 -1.40 -5.90 1.41
N ILE A 90 -1.78 -5.52 2.62
CA ILE A 90 -3.17 -5.35 3.01
C ILE A 90 -3.44 -3.86 3.11
N TYR A 91 -4.51 -3.43 2.47
CA TYR A 91 -5.01 -2.07 2.52
C TYR A 91 -6.33 -2.01 3.28
N ASP A 92 -6.46 -1.02 4.15
CA ASP A 92 -7.67 -0.82 4.93
C ASP A 92 -8.57 0.21 4.26
N LEU A 93 -9.71 -0.26 3.75
CA LEU A 93 -10.79 0.59 3.27
C LEU A 93 -11.82 0.77 4.38
N VAL A 94 -11.86 1.96 4.97
CA VAL A 94 -12.89 2.34 5.95
C VAL A 94 -14.09 2.92 5.23
N ILE A 95 -15.27 2.34 5.46
CA ILE A 95 -16.53 2.80 4.90
C ILE A 95 -17.44 3.22 6.05
N LYS A 96 -17.84 4.49 6.02
CA LYS A 96 -18.68 5.10 7.05
C LYS A 96 -19.98 5.63 6.45
N ALA A 97 -21.10 5.19 6.98
CA ALA A 97 -22.42 5.77 6.71
C ALA A 97 -22.81 6.67 7.89
N SER A 98 -23.35 7.85 7.61
CA SER A 98 -23.81 8.80 8.63
C SER A 98 -25.17 9.36 8.25
N TRP A 99 -26.08 9.45 9.21
CA TRP A 99 -27.46 9.93 9.04
C TRP A 99 -27.92 10.64 10.32
N ASP A 100 -29.09 11.29 10.28
CA ASP A 100 -29.63 12.08 11.39
C ASP A 100 -29.81 11.30 12.70
N GLY A 101 -29.89 9.96 12.61
CA GLY A 101 -30.04 9.05 13.75
C GLY A 101 -28.75 8.37 14.21
N GLY A 102 -27.60 8.64 13.59
CA GLY A 102 -26.31 8.07 14.00
C GLY A 102 -25.33 7.80 12.85
N SER A 103 -24.33 6.98 13.13
CA SER A 103 -23.36 6.51 12.13
C SER A 103 -23.00 5.06 12.34
N THR A 104 -22.64 4.36 11.27
CA THR A 104 -22.05 3.02 11.31
C THR A 104 -20.80 3.02 10.43
N GLU A 105 -19.81 2.21 10.80
CA GLU A 105 -18.51 2.13 10.13
C GLU A 105 -18.08 0.68 10.02
N THR A 106 -17.42 0.33 8.91
CA THR A 106 -16.78 -0.97 8.71
C THR A 106 -15.44 -0.78 8.03
N THR A 107 -14.47 -1.59 8.40
CA THR A 107 -13.19 -1.70 7.69
C THR A 107 -13.24 -2.93 6.80
N HIS A 108 -12.88 -2.76 5.53
CA HIS A 108 -12.70 -3.84 4.56
C HIS A 108 -11.22 -3.95 4.20
N HIS A 109 -10.68 -5.16 4.30
CA HIS A 109 -9.27 -5.44 4.08
C HIS A 109 -9.05 -5.95 2.66
N VAL A 110 -8.38 -5.14 1.83
CA VAL A 110 -8.00 -5.50 0.47
C VAL A 110 -6.62 -6.16 0.52
N ASP A 111 -6.54 -7.43 0.16
CA ASP A 111 -5.25 -8.14 0.08
C ASP A 111 -4.84 -8.29 -1.38
N TYR A 112 -3.83 -7.51 -1.78
CA TYR A 112 -3.37 -7.45 -3.16
C TYR A 112 -2.76 -8.77 -3.67
N LYS A 113 -2.29 -9.65 -2.77
CA LYS A 113 -1.73 -10.95 -3.15
C LYS A 113 -2.80 -11.90 -3.73
N LYS A 114 -4.09 -11.58 -3.56
CA LYS A 114 -5.20 -12.36 -4.12
C LYS A 114 -5.44 -12.09 -5.60
N TYR A 115 -4.83 -11.05 -6.17
CA TYR A 115 -5.15 -10.57 -7.50
C TYR A 115 -3.99 -10.70 -8.48
N THR A 116 -4.33 -10.93 -9.74
CA THR A 116 -3.37 -10.84 -10.84
C THR A 116 -3.25 -9.40 -11.28
N LEU A 117 -2.03 -8.87 -11.30
CA LEU A 117 -1.74 -7.53 -11.81
C LEU A 117 -1.74 -7.53 -13.33
N ASP A 118 -2.29 -6.47 -13.93
CA ASP A 118 -2.28 -6.26 -15.38
C ASP A 118 -1.10 -5.37 -15.79
N PHE A 119 -0.43 -5.73 -16.89
CA PHE A 119 0.78 -5.07 -17.42
C PHE A 119 0.55 -4.51 -18.84
N SER A 120 -0.71 -4.39 -19.26
CA SER A 120 -1.09 -4.12 -20.65
C SER A 120 -0.81 -2.69 -21.15
N GLU A 121 -0.47 -1.72 -20.28
CA GLU A 121 -0.14 -0.35 -20.70
C GLU A 121 1.28 -0.18 -21.30
N GLY A 122 2.02 -1.28 -21.48
CA GLY A 122 3.35 -1.30 -22.08
C GLY A 122 4.44 -1.63 -21.05
N LEU A 123 5.64 -1.97 -21.52
CA LEU A 123 6.74 -2.47 -20.67
C LEU A 123 7.27 -1.44 -19.66
N ASP A 124 6.94 -0.16 -19.83
CA ASP A 124 7.44 0.95 -19.00
C ASP A 124 6.35 1.55 -18.08
N ALA A 125 5.11 1.06 -18.13
CA ALA A 125 4.03 1.51 -17.25
C ALA A 125 3.98 0.64 -15.98
N PRO A 126 3.76 1.22 -14.79
CA PRO A 126 3.52 0.42 -13.60
C PRO A 126 2.31 -0.49 -13.83
N PRO A 127 2.36 -1.75 -13.37
CA PRO A 127 1.19 -2.60 -13.45
C PRO A 127 -0.01 -1.97 -12.72
N PHE A 128 -1.21 -2.33 -13.15
CA PHE A 128 -2.43 -1.83 -12.53
C PHE A 128 -3.36 -2.95 -12.08
N LEU A 129 -4.22 -2.61 -11.13
CA LEU A 129 -5.27 -3.47 -10.62
C LEU A 129 -6.58 -2.70 -10.57
N ASN A 130 -7.61 -3.21 -11.24
CA ASN A 130 -8.96 -2.66 -11.15
C ASN A 130 -9.80 -3.48 -10.16
N LEU A 131 -10.35 -2.81 -9.15
CA LEU A 131 -11.24 -3.40 -8.16
C LEU A 131 -12.61 -2.73 -8.22
N LEU A 132 -13.65 -3.55 -8.24
CA LEU A 132 -15.03 -3.13 -7.98
C LEU A 132 -15.36 -3.41 -6.51
N ILE A 133 -15.50 -2.34 -5.74
CA ILE A 133 -16.01 -2.40 -4.37
C ILE A 133 -17.48 -2.05 -4.39
N THR A 134 -18.34 -2.98 -3.98
CA THR A 134 -19.76 -2.72 -3.79
C THR A 134 -20.04 -2.59 -2.30
N ALA A 135 -20.53 -1.43 -1.88
CA ALA A 135 -20.99 -1.21 -0.52
C ALA A 135 -22.52 -1.05 -0.48
N SER A 136 -23.13 -1.64 0.55
CA SER A 136 -24.57 -1.55 0.79
C SER A 136 -24.83 -1.25 2.26
N PHE A 137 -25.70 -0.28 2.51
CA PHE A 137 -26.17 0.09 3.84
C PHE A 137 -27.65 -0.26 3.96
N ASP A 138 -28.02 -1.00 5.00
CA ASP A 138 -29.38 -1.49 5.25
C ASP A 138 -30.13 -0.73 6.37
N GLY A 139 -29.55 0.36 6.88
CA GLY A 139 -30.08 1.11 8.01
C GLY A 139 -29.39 0.81 9.34
N ALA A 140 -28.65 -0.30 9.46
CA ALA A 140 -27.94 -0.68 10.68
C ALA A 140 -26.47 -1.02 10.43
N LYS A 141 -26.17 -1.69 9.32
CA LYS A 141 -24.83 -2.19 8.98
C LYS A 141 -24.46 -1.88 7.54
N ILE A 142 -23.15 -1.83 7.31
CA ILE A 142 -22.57 -1.76 5.97
C ILE A 142 -22.09 -3.17 5.62
N THR A 143 -22.44 -3.63 4.42
CA THR A 143 -21.87 -4.83 3.83
C THR A 143 -21.02 -4.42 2.64
N VAL A 144 -19.83 -5.00 2.54
CA VAL A 144 -18.86 -4.73 1.48
C VAL A 144 -18.57 -6.02 0.73
N THR A 145 -18.57 -5.94 -0.59
CA THR A 145 -18.10 -7.02 -1.46
C THR A 145 -17.10 -6.47 -2.45
N GLU A 146 -16.10 -7.27 -2.77
CA GLU A 146 -14.98 -6.91 -3.63
C GLU A 146 -14.87 -7.89 -4.79
N THR A 147 -14.56 -7.38 -5.98
CA THR A 147 -14.35 -8.20 -7.18
C THR A 147 -13.32 -7.52 -8.08
N SER A 148 -12.33 -8.26 -8.58
CA SER A 148 -11.44 -7.77 -9.63
C SER A 148 -12.18 -7.70 -10.96
N ILE A 149 -11.96 -6.64 -11.72
CA ILE A 149 -12.65 -6.38 -13.01
C ILE A 149 -11.68 -6.12 -14.15
#